data_AF-A0A7R9LR13-F1
#
_entry.id   AF-A0A7R9LR13-F1
#
_cell.length_a   1.000
_cell.length_b   1.000
_cell.length_c   1.000
_cell.angle_alpha   90.00
_cell.angle_beta   90.00
_cell.angle_gamma   90.00
#
_symmetry.space_group_name_H-M   'P 1'
#
loop_
_entity.id
_entity.type
_entity.pdbx_description
1 polymer ?
#
loop_
_entity_poly.entity_id
_entity_poly.type
_entity_poly.pdbx_seq_one_letter_code
_entity_poly.pdbx_strand_id
1 'polypeptide(L)'
;MSDSSANLRNYQIQLQQVQSALLTDPDNQELIKLNDDLLEVIALTKQLMASDGEAEPSGDTNSGADGGEDSHHFETGDLCFAPLSEDGQFYEARVDDITSDGQCTVVFKHRKVSEVCLVSLLKPIGR
;
A
#
# COMPACT_ATOMS: atom_id res chain seq x y z
N MET A 1 6.37 29.88 -6.54
CA MET A 1 7.30 28.76 -6.29
C MET A 1 6.60 27.86 -5.30
N SER A 2 6.08 26.72 -5.74
CA SER A 2 5.13 25.91 -4.98
C SER A 2 5.73 25.44 -3.65
N ASP A 3 5.12 25.84 -2.54
CA ASP A 3 5.52 25.52 -1.15
C ASP A 3 5.74 24.01 -0.91
N SER A 4 5.07 23.16 -1.69
CA SER A 4 5.23 21.70 -1.69
C SER A 4 6.68 21.24 -1.91
N SER A 5 7.45 21.94 -2.76
CA SER A 5 8.85 21.60 -3.03
C SER A 5 9.79 21.91 -1.86
N ALA A 6 9.52 22.98 -1.12
CA ALA A 6 10.28 23.37 0.06
C ALA A 6 9.99 22.42 1.24
N ASN A 7 8.72 22.04 1.41
CA ASN A 7 8.32 21.05 2.41
C ASN A 7 8.97 19.69 2.13
N LEU A 8 8.95 19.22 0.88
CA LEU A 8 9.59 17.96 0.48
C LEU A 8 11.07 17.91 0.88
N ARG A 9 11.84 18.97 0.61
CA ARG A 9 13.25 19.06 1.02
C ARG A 9 13.42 18.98 2.54
N ASN A 10 12.54 19.64 3.29
CA ASN A 10 12.61 19.60 4.75
C ASN A 10 12.34 18.20 5.29
N TYR A 11 11.34 17.50 4.76
CA TYR A 11 11.05 16.11 5.15
C TYR A 11 12.21 15.16 4.82
N GLN A 12 12.85 15.32 3.65
CA GLN A 12 14.03 14.52 3.31
C GLN A 12 15.20 14.72 4.28
N ILE A 13 15.42 15.97 4.74
CA ILE A 13 16.46 16.26 5.73
C ILE A 13 16.12 15.63 7.08
N GLN A 14 14.86 15.74 7.53
CA GLN A 14 14.41 15.09 8.76
C GLN A 14 14.56 13.57 8.69
N LEU A 15 14.18 12.96 7.57
CA LEU A 15 14.35 11.52 7.34
C LEU A 15 15.80 11.09 7.50
N GLN A 16 16.74 11.84 6.92
CA GLN A 16 18.16 11.56 7.02
C GLN A 16 18.68 11.63 8.46
N GLN A 17 18.22 12.63 9.23
CA GLN A 17 18.57 12.76 10.65
C GLN A 17 18.01 11.60 11.47
N VAL A 18 16.76 11.21 11.23
CA VAL A 18 16.10 10.07 11.88
C VAL A 18 16.83 8.77 11.55
N GLN A 19 17.21 8.54 10.29
CA GLN A 19 18.00 7.36 9.89
C GLN A 19 19.37 7.32 10.57
N SER A 20 20.00 8.49 10.75
CA SER A 20 21.29 8.58 11.44
C SER A 20 21.13 8.26 12.93
N ALA A 21 20.03 8.71 13.54
CA ALA A 21 19.69 8.39 14.92
C ALA A 21 19.33 6.90 15.08
N LEU A 22 18.58 6.31 14.15
CA LEU A 22 18.28 4.87 14.09
C LEU A 22 19.53 4.01 13.91
N LEU A 23 20.56 4.53 13.24
CA LEU A 23 21.85 3.84 13.14
C LEU A 23 22.54 3.71 14.51
N THR A 24 22.30 4.68 15.39
CA THR A 24 22.86 4.72 16.74
C THR A 24 21.95 3.99 17.74
N ASP A 25 20.63 4.10 17.56
CA ASP A 25 19.61 3.47 18.41
C ASP A 25 18.52 2.79 17.55
N PRO A 26 18.79 1.57 17.05
CA PRO A 26 17.92 0.88 16.10
C PRO A 26 16.65 0.29 16.73
N ASP A 27 16.55 0.23 18.07
CA ASP A 27 15.38 -0.30 18.77
C ASP A 27 14.36 0.80 19.12
N ASN A 28 14.72 2.08 18.93
CA ASN A 28 13.85 3.19 19.29
C ASN A 28 12.59 3.25 18.42
N GLN A 29 11.49 2.69 18.95
CA GLN A 29 10.20 2.59 18.29
C GLN A 29 9.66 3.96 17.83
N GLU A 30 9.98 5.04 18.55
CA GLU A 30 9.58 6.40 18.16
C GLU A 30 10.28 6.86 16.87
N LEU A 31 11.58 6.57 16.73
CA LEU A 31 12.33 6.91 15.52
C LEU A 31 11.92 6.03 14.33
N ILE A 32 11.60 4.75 14.58
CA ILE A 32 11.12 3.83 13.53
C ILE A 32 9.78 4.34 12.99
N LYS A 33 8.83 4.66 13.88
CA LYS A 33 7.55 5.25 13.48
C LYS A 33 7.72 6.58 12.75
N LEU A 34 8.58 7.46 13.26
CA LEU A 34 8.83 8.75 12.63
C LEU A 34 9.47 8.60 11.23
N ASN A 35 10.31 7.58 11.03
CA ASN A 35 10.90 7.28 9.72
C ASN A 35 9.83 6.85 8.72
N ASP A 36 8.93 5.95 9.13
CA ASP A 36 7.84 5.43 8.32
C ASP A 36 6.84 6.53 7.94
N ASP A 37 6.41 7.32 8.93
CA ASP A 37 5.51 8.46 8.75
C ASP A 37 6.10 9.51 7.79
N LEU A 38 7.40 9.82 7.92
CA LEU A 38 8.10 10.73 7.00
C LEU A 38 8.19 10.17 5.57
N LEU A 39 8.37 8.86 5.39
CA LEU A 39 8.38 8.24 4.07
C LEU A 39 7.00 8.33 3.40
N GLU A 40 5.93 8.11 4.15
CA GLU A 40 4.56 8.22 3.66
C GLU A 40 4.23 9.65 3.22
N VAL A 41 4.55 10.64 4.07
CA VAL A 41 4.32 12.06 3.75
C VAL A 41 5.13 12.51 2.53
N ILE A 42 6.38 12.04 2.39
CA ILE A 42 7.22 12.31 1.22
C ILE A 42 6.62 11.68 -0.04
N ALA A 43 6.12 10.45 0.04
CA ALA A 43 5.49 9.75 -1.07
C ALA A 43 4.20 10.47 -1.52
N LEU A 44 3.32 10.82 -0.59
CA LEU A 44 2.10 11.59 -0.84
C LEU A 44 2.43 12.95 -1.46
N THR A 45 3.42 13.66 -0.92
CA THR A 45 3.86 14.97 -1.46
C THR A 45 4.39 14.82 -2.88
N LYS A 46 5.20 13.79 -3.17
CA LYS A 46 5.68 13.48 -4.52
C LYS A 46 4.55 13.15 -5.48
N GLN A 47 3.55 12.37 -5.02
CA GLN A 47 2.40 12.02 -5.83
C GLN A 47 1.54 13.26 -6.15
N LEU A 48 1.31 14.14 -5.18
CA LEU A 48 0.61 15.41 -5.42
C LEU A 48 1.38 16.30 -6.40
N MET A 49 2.71 16.38 -6.28
CA MET A 49 3.55 17.11 -7.23
C MET A 49 3.60 16.48 -8.63
N ALA A 50 3.49 15.16 -8.73
CA ALA A 50 3.44 14.43 -10.00
C ALA A 50 2.07 14.52 -10.67
N SER A 51 0.99 14.57 -9.89
CA SER A 51 -0.39 14.71 -10.39
C SER A 51 -0.68 16.07 -11.02
N ASP A 52 0.11 17.11 -10.73
CA ASP A 52 0.06 18.40 -11.44
C ASP A 52 0.77 18.37 -12.83
N GLY A 53 1.35 17.23 -13.24
CA GLY A 53 2.07 17.05 -14.51
C GLY A 53 1.80 15.69 -15.15
N GLU A 54 0.68 15.58 -15.88
CA GLU A 54 0.22 14.40 -16.62
C GLU A 54 1.28 13.81 -17.60
N ALA A 55 1.51 12.48 -17.50
CA ALA A 55 1.64 11.48 -18.60
C ALA A 55 2.71 10.37 -18.35
N GLU A 56 2.18 9.16 -18.10
CA GLU A 56 2.65 7.82 -18.54
C GLU A 56 3.80 7.06 -17.81
N PRO A 57 3.77 5.70 -17.85
CA PRO A 57 4.01 4.84 -16.68
C PRO A 57 5.27 3.94 -16.74
N SER A 58 5.59 3.37 -15.57
CA SER A 58 6.24 2.07 -15.31
C SER A 58 7.71 1.84 -15.69
N GLY A 59 8.47 1.31 -14.71
CA GLY A 59 9.81 0.76 -14.89
C GLY A 59 10.48 0.27 -13.59
N ASP A 60 9.94 -0.81 -13.03
CA ASP A 60 10.43 -1.80 -12.05
C ASP A 60 11.97 -1.87 -11.77
N THR A 61 12.44 -2.08 -10.53
CA THR A 61 12.96 -3.38 -9.99
C THR A 61 13.74 -3.07 -8.69
N ASN A 62 13.88 -3.86 -7.60
CA ASN A 62 13.42 -5.19 -7.17
C ASN A 62 14.01 -5.47 -5.75
N SER A 63 13.27 -6.16 -4.87
CA SER A 63 13.70 -7.20 -3.88
C SER A 63 12.56 -7.41 -2.85
N GLY A 64 11.72 -8.44 -2.83
CA GLY A 64 11.69 -9.81 -3.39
C GLY A 64 11.25 -10.74 -2.25
N ALA A 65 10.27 -11.65 -2.30
CA ALA A 65 9.48 -12.33 -3.34
C ALA A 65 8.02 -12.42 -2.83
N ASP A 66 6.96 -12.35 -3.63
CA ASP A 66 6.58 -13.26 -4.70
C ASP A 66 5.70 -12.48 -5.68
N GLY A 67 6.34 -12.04 -6.77
CA GLY A 67 5.66 -11.45 -7.92
C GLY A 67 5.22 -12.57 -8.84
N GLY A 68 3.94 -12.87 -8.81
CA GLY A 68 3.22 -13.44 -9.92
C GLY A 68 2.20 -12.41 -10.38
N GLU A 69 2.35 -11.92 -11.61
CA GLU A 69 1.21 -11.76 -12.51
C GLU A 69 0.52 -13.12 -12.62
N ASP A 70 -0.15 -13.53 -11.57
CA ASP A 70 -1.00 -14.69 -11.61
C ASP A 70 -2.36 -14.13 -12.00
N SER A 71 -2.79 -14.49 -13.20
CA SER A 71 -4.15 -14.27 -13.69
C SER A 71 -5.12 -15.13 -12.88
N HIS A 72 -5.14 -14.94 -11.56
CA HIS A 72 -6.10 -15.56 -10.67
C HIS A 72 -7.44 -14.91 -10.95
N HIS A 73 -8.21 -15.57 -11.83
CA HIS A 73 -9.64 -15.34 -11.95
C HIS A 73 -10.26 -15.75 -10.62
N PHE A 74 -10.46 -14.77 -9.75
CA PHE A 74 -11.35 -14.94 -8.62
C PHE A 74 -12.78 -15.04 -9.15
N GLU A 75 -13.57 -15.91 -8.54
CA GLU A 75 -14.99 -16.10 -8.83
C GLU A 75 -15.79 -16.03 -7.53
N THR A 76 -17.08 -15.74 -7.64
CA THR A 76 -17.97 -15.64 -6.46
C THR A 76 -17.94 -16.94 -5.67
N GLY A 77 -17.55 -16.84 -4.41
CA GLY A 77 -17.41 -17.96 -3.50
C GLY A 77 -15.97 -18.37 -3.22
N ASP A 78 -14.98 -17.88 -3.98
CA ASP A 78 -13.57 -18.21 -3.82
C ASP A 78 -12.95 -17.55 -2.57
N LEU A 79 -11.83 -18.11 -2.08
CA LEU A 79 -11.18 -17.65 -0.86
C LEU A 79 -9.90 -16.88 -1.21
N CYS A 80 -9.80 -15.67 -0.70
CA CYS A 80 -8.74 -14.75 -1.03
C CYS A 80 -8.28 -13.96 0.20
N PHE A 81 -7.11 -13.36 0.11
CA PHE A 81 -6.63 -12.34 1.02
C PHE A 81 -6.99 -10.97 0.47
N ALA A 82 -7.89 -10.26 1.13
CA ALA A 82 -8.35 -8.94 0.73
C ALA A 82 -7.81 -7.86 1.68
N PRO A 83 -7.45 -6.66 1.16
CA PRO A 83 -7.08 -5.53 2.01
C PRO A 83 -8.29 -5.07 2.81
N LEU A 84 -8.10 -4.75 4.09
CA LEU A 84 -9.11 -4.16 4.95
C LEU A 84 -8.87 -2.66 5.06
N SER A 85 -9.85 -1.84 4.70
CA SER A 85 -9.74 -0.38 4.69
C SER A 85 -9.55 0.24 6.09
N GLU A 86 -9.79 -0.53 7.15
CA GLU A 86 -9.53 -0.11 8.54
C GLU A 86 -8.03 -0.01 8.87
N ASP A 87 -7.19 -0.86 8.28
CA ASP A 87 -5.77 -1.01 8.66
C ASP A 87 -4.83 -1.16 7.45
N GLY A 88 -5.36 -1.26 6.23
CA GLY A 88 -4.61 -1.54 5.00
C GLY A 88 -4.08 -2.97 4.89
N GLN A 89 -4.29 -3.80 5.92
CA GLN A 89 -3.72 -5.14 6.00
C GLN A 89 -4.61 -6.19 5.31
N PHE A 90 -3.97 -7.25 4.77
CA PHE A 90 -4.66 -8.32 4.06
C PHE A 90 -5.19 -9.40 5.03
N TYR A 91 -6.48 -9.70 4.95
CA TYR A 91 -7.11 -10.74 5.76
C TYR A 91 -7.88 -11.75 4.92
N GLU A 92 -8.03 -12.96 5.46
CA GLU A 92 -8.80 -14.03 4.82
C GLU A 92 -10.27 -13.62 4.67
N ALA A 93 -10.67 -13.50 3.41
CA ALA A 93 -12.00 -13.14 2.99
C ALA A 93 -12.50 -14.12 1.93
N ARG A 94 -13.81 -14.06 1.70
CA ARG A 94 -14.49 -14.82 0.67
C ARG A 94 -15.10 -13.86 -0.33
N VAL A 95 -14.87 -14.08 -1.61
CA VAL A 95 -15.52 -13.29 -2.66
C VAL A 95 -17.02 -13.58 -2.63
N ASP A 96 -17.83 -12.54 -2.49
CA ASP A 96 -19.28 -12.60 -2.48
C ASP A 96 -19.83 -12.27 -3.87
N ASP A 97 -19.34 -11.18 -4.46
CA ASP A 97 -19.74 -10.69 -5.78
C ASP A 97 -18.56 -10.04 -6.52
N ILE A 98 -18.56 -10.10 -7.86
CA ILE A 98 -17.55 -9.46 -8.71
C ILE A 98 -18.26 -8.63 -9.78
N THR A 99 -17.91 -7.36 -9.88
CA THR A 99 -18.43 -6.44 -10.88
C THR A 99 -17.55 -6.41 -12.13
N SER A 100 -18.17 -6.10 -13.27
CA SER A 100 -17.48 -6.01 -14.57
C SER A 100 -16.44 -4.88 -14.63
N ASP A 101 -16.53 -3.90 -13.72
CA ASP A 101 -15.57 -2.80 -13.57
C ASP A 101 -14.28 -3.21 -12.85
N GLY A 102 -14.14 -4.49 -12.46
CA GLY A 102 -12.94 -5.02 -11.79
C GLY A 102 -12.93 -4.83 -10.26
N GLN A 103 -14.07 -4.45 -9.68
CA GLN A 103 -14.27 -4.42 -8.23
C GLN A 103 -14.95 -5.71 -7.77
N CYS A 104 -14.66 -6.16 -6.57
CA CYS A 104 -15.31 -7.30 -5.93
C CYS A 104 -15.72 -6.95 -4.51
N THR A 105 -16.84 -7.52 -4.09
CA THR A 105 -17.28 -7.51 -2.71
C THR A 105 -16.74 -8.76 -2.04
N VAL A 106 -16.01 -8.59 -0.95
CA VAL A 106 -15.45 -9.68 -0.15
C VAL A 106 -16.03 -9.65 1.26
N VAL A 107 -16.21 -10.83 1.85
CA VAL A 107 -16.70 -10.99 3.22
C VAL A 107 -15.59 -11.61 4.06
N PHE A 108 -15.14 -10.87 5.06
CA PHE A 108 -14.09 -11.37 5.97
C PHE A 108 -14.62 -12.53 6.82
N LYS A 109 -13.81 -13.57 7.05
CA LYS A 109 -14.26 -14.69 7.90
C LYS A 109 -14.19 -14.38 9.39
N HIS A 110 -13.21 -13.56 9.78
CA HIS A 110 -13.00 -13.17 11.18
C HIS A 110 -14.03 -12.14 11.66
N ARG A 111 -14.69 -11.43 10.74
CA ARG A 111 -15.68 -10.38 11.02
C ARG A 111 -16.82 -10.47 10.02
N LYS A 112 -18.08 -10.41 10.46
CA LYS A 112 -19.27 -10.36 9.58
C LYS A 112 -19.39 -9.02 8.82
N VAL A 113 -18.29 -8.53 8.27
CA VAL A 113 -18.16 -7.26 7.55
C VAL A 113 -17.81 -7.59 6.11
N SER A 114 -18.50 -6.91 5.19
CA SER A 114 -18.22 -6.97 3.76
C SER A 114 -17.51 -5.69 3.34
N GLU A 115 -16.53 -5.81 2.46
CA GLU A 115 -15.80 -4.68 1.91
C GLU A 115 -15.72 -4.77 0.38
N VAL A 116 -15.65 -3.62 -0.27
CA VAL A 116 -15.49 -3.52 -1.73
C VAL A 116 -14.06 -3.13 -2.03
N CYS A 117 -13.37 -3.98 -2.79
CA CYS A 117 -11.98 -3.77 -3.19
C CYS A 117 -11.79 -4.21 -4.65
N LEU A 118 -10.63 -3.91 -5.23
CA LEU A 118 -10.33 -4.35 -6.61
C LEU A 118 -9.91 -5.81 -6.63
N VAL A 119 -10.39 -6.55 -7.62
CA VAL A 119 -9.99 -7.96 -7.85
C VAL A 119 -8.48 -8.07 -8.02
N SER A 120 -7.86 -7.08 -8.64
CA SER A 120 -6.40 -7.00 -8.84
C SER A 120 -5.59 -6.81 -7.54
N LEU A 121 -6.24 -6.38 -6.45
CA LEU A 121 -5.60 -6.25 -5.13
C LEU A 121 -5.77 -7.52 -4.29
N LEU A 122 -6.61 -8.47 -4.70
CA LEU A 122 -6.78 -9.72 -3.99
C LEU A 122 -5.55 -10.62 -4.15
N LYS A 123 -5.15 -11.26 -3.06
CA LYS A 123 -4.08 -12.26 -3.05
C LYS A 123 -4.65 -13.67 -2.93
N PRO A 124 -4.09 -14.66 -3.64
CA PRO A 124 -4.52 -16.05 -3.52
C PRO A 124 -4.17 -16.62 -2.14
N ILE A 125 -5.00 -17.52 -1.63
CA ILE A 125 -4.65 -18.36 -0.48
C ILE A 125 -3.90 -19.57 -1.05
N GLY A 126 -2.57 -19.56 -0.90
CA GLY A 126 -1.71 -20.64 -1.39
C GLY A 126 -2.23 -22.02 -0.99
N ARG A 127 -2.30 -22.92 -1.98
CA ARG A 127 -2.89 -24.26 -1.85
C ARG A 127 -1.91 -25.30 -1.33
#